data_AF-A0AAQ4D7H1-F1
#
_entry.id   AF-A0AAQ4D7H1-F1
#
_cell.length_a   1.000
_cell.length_b   1.000
_cell.length_c   1.000
_cell.angle_alpha   90.00
_cell.angle_beta   90.00
_cell.angle_gamma   90.00
#
_symmetry.space_group_name_H-M   'P 1'
#
loop_
_entity.id
_entity.type
_entity.pdbx_description
1 polymer ?
#
loop_
_entity_poly.entity_id
_entity_poly.type
_entity_poly.pdbx_seq_one_letter_code
_entity_poly.pdbx_strand_id
1 'polypeptide(L)'
;MLLEALAYFTTHQWKFETNNMMSIYNHLSEEEKKIFNFDVSTLEWKPFFYHYAIGARDILLKEDHSKVKSRNFQRLYVVKQATNVLFAVAAWKLLDMGPTLWRLWEYMADTVAPTFAG
;
A
#
# COMPACT_ATOMS: atom_id res chain seq x y z
N MET A 1 1.78 -27.40 13.62
CA MET A 1 3.23 -27.43 13.91
C MET A 1 4.04 -26.34 13.20
N LEU A 2 4.32 -26.41 11.88
CA LEU A 2 5.23 -25.44 11.25
C LEU A 2 4.65 -24.01 11.18
N LEU A 3 3.35 -23.89 10.93
CA LEU A 3 2.64 -22.61 10.93
C LEU A 3 2.52 -22.00 12.34
N GLU A 4 2.35 -22.83 13.37
CA GLU A 4 2.26 -22.40 14.77
C GLU A 4 3.62 -21.93 15.28
N ALA A 5 4.69 -22.66 14.96
CA ALA A 5 6.06 -22.24 15.27
C ALA A 5 6.39 -20.92 14.56
N LEU A 6 6.06 -20.80 13.27
CA LEU A 6 6.27 -19.56 12.52
C LEU A 6 5.47 -18.40 13.12
N ALA A 7 4.19 -18.62 13.45
CA ALA A 7 3.36 -17.61 14.10
C ALA A 7 3.98 -17.15 15.43
N TYR A 8 4.48 -18.07 16.26
CA TYR A 8 5.16 -17.72 17.50
C TYR A 8 6.38 -16.81 17.26
N PHE A 9 7.27 -17.16 16.32
CA PHE A 9 8.46 -16.36 16.03
C PHE A 9 8.17 -15.02 15.35
N THR A 10 7.09 -14.92 14.58
CA THR A 10 6.76 -13.72 13.80
C THR A 10 5.84 -12.72 14.50
N THR A 11 5.08 -13.14 15.51
CA THR A 11 4.06 -12.29 16.17
C THR A 11 4.47 -11.76 17.54
N HIS A 12 5.46 -12.39 18.17
CA HIS A 12 5.92 -11.95 19.49
C HIS A 12 7.02 -10.89 19.35
N GLN A 13 7.04 -9.96 20.30
CA GLN A 13 8.15 -9.01 20.41
C GLN A 13 9.34 -9.71 21.07
N TRP A 14 10.50 -9.58 20.44
CA TRP A 14 11.74 -10.13 20.93
C TRP A 14 12.59 -9.01 21.52
N LYS A 15 12.90 -9.12 22.81
CA LYS A 15 13.93 -8.29 23.45
C LYS A 15 15.23 -9.08 23.40
N PHE A 16 16.18 -8.59 22.60
CA PHE A 16 17.53 -9.15 22.55
C PHE A 16 18.43 -8.33 23.46
N GLU A 17 19.08 -8.99 24.42
CA GLU A 17 20.11 -8.38 25.24
C GLU A 17 21.41 -8.29 24.43
N THR A 18 21.89 -7.07 24.16
CA THR A 18 23.06 -6.83 23.30
C THR A 18 24.25 -6.25 24.07
N ASN A 19 24.21 -6.21 25.41
CA ASN A 19 25.22 -5.55 26.24
C ASN A 19 26.65 -6.05 25.98
N ASN A 20 26.85 -7.37 25.87
CA ASN A 20 28.16 -7.95 25.60
C ASN A 20 28.65 -7.63 24.18
N MET A 21 27.74 -7.65 23.20
CA MET A 21 28.05 -7.29 21.81
C MET A 21 28.51 -5.84 21.71
N MET A 22 27.78 -4.92 22.37
CA MET A 22 28.15 -3.50 22.41
C MET A 22 29.45 -3.26 23.18
N SER A 23 29.69 -4.02 24.26
CA SER A 23 30.97 -3.98 24.96
C SER A 23 32.11 -4.34 24.03
N ILE A 24 32.01 -5.46 23.29
CA ILE A 24 33.04 -5.86 22.32
C ILE A 24 33.24 -4.78 21.25
N TYR A 25 32.16 -4.24 20.70
CA TYR A 25 32.24 -3.15 19.72
C TYR A 25 33.01 -1.94 20.26
N ASN A 26 32.75 -1.55 21.51
CA ASN A 26 33.42 -0.41 22.14
C ASN A 26 34.92 -0.63 22.38
N HIS A 27 35.36 -1.89 22.48
CA HIS A 27 36.78 -2.22 22.61
C HIS A 27 37.53 -2.27 21.27
N LEU A 28 36.82 -2.25 20.13
CA LEU A 28 37.44 -2.19 18.82
C LEU A 28 38.07 -0.81 18.57
N SER A 29 39.18 -0.81 17.84
CA SER A 29 39.77 0.43 17.33
C SER A 29 38.85 1.10 16.30
N GLU A 30 39.01 2.41 16.10
CA GLU A 30 38.21 3.15 15.12
C GLU A 30 38.43 2.68 13.68
N GLU A 31 39.58 2.07 13.36
CA GLU A 31 39.81 1.44 12.06
C GLU A 31 39.03 0.14 11.90
N GLU A 32 39.05 -0.73 12.93
CA GLU A 32 38.29 -1.98 12.92
C GLU A 32 36.78 -1.75 12.88
N LYS A 33 36.28 -0.74 13.60
CA LYS A 33 34.86 -0.35 13.55
C LYS A 33 34.43 0.09 12.15
N LYS A 34 35.32 0.73 11.37
CA LYS A 34 35.02 1.12 9.98
C LYS A 34 34.97 -0.07 9.04
N ILE A 35 35.86 -1.05 9.23
CA ILE A 35 35.93 -2.27 8.41
C ILE A 35 34.76 -3.20 8.74
N PHE A 36 34.44 -3.34 10.03
CA PHE A 36 33.43 -4.25 10.54
C PHE A 36 32.42 -3.50 11.43
N ASN A 37 31.63 -2.65 10.79
CA ASN A 37 30.59 -1.90 11.49
C ASN A 37 29.34 -2.77 11.69
N PHE A 38 29.06 -3.14 12.93
CA PHE A 38 27.83 -3.83 13.33
C PHE A 38 26.93 -2.97 14.25
N ASP A 39 27.20 -1.67 14.34
CA ASP A 39 26.29 -0.71 14.97
C ASP A 39 25.12 -0.37 14.03
N VAL A 40 23.97 -0.98 14.32
CA VAL A 40 22.74 -0.82 13.54
C VAL A 40 22.20 0.63 13.60
N SER A 41 22.58 1.44 14.59
CA SER A 41 22.15 2.84 14.70
C SER A 41 22.68 3.71 13.56
N THR A 42 23.79 3.31 12.95
CA THR A 42 24.42 4.01 11.82
C THR A 42 23.82 3.65 10.46
N LEU A 43 22.89 2.70 10.42
CA LEU A 43 22.31 2.18 9.18
C LEU A 43 21.24 3.11 8.60
N GLU A 44 21.36 3.42 7.31
CA GLU A 44 20.27 4.05 6.58
C GLU A 44 19.16 3.04 6.27
N TRP A 45 18.10 3.06 7.09
CA TRP A 45 17.00 2.09 7.02
C TRP A 45 16.27 2.05 5.67
N LYS A 46 16.04 3.21 5.04
CA LYS A 46 15.32 3.29 3.75
C LYS A 46 16.02 2.50 2.63
N PRO A 47 17.28 2.81 2.27
CA PRO A 47 17.99 2.05 1.25
C PRO A 47 18.23 0.60 1.67
N PHE A 48 18.49 0.34 2.96
CA PHE A 48 18.65 -1.02 3.47
C PHE A 48 17.42 -1.89 3.18
N PHE A 49 16.22 -1.45 3.58
CA PHE A 49 15.00 -2.23 3.37
C PHE A 49 14.66 -2.37 1.88
N TYR A 50 14.98 -1.36 1.06
CA TYR A 50 14.80 -1.44 -0.39
C TYR A 50 15.66 -2.56 -0.98
N HIS A 51 16.97 -2.57 -0.69
CA HIS A 51 17.87 -3.61 -1.19
C HIS A 51 17.58 -4.98 -0.59
N TYR A 52 17.21 -5.04 0.68
CA TYR A 52 16.77 -6.26 1.35
C TYR A 52 15.55 -6.87 0.66
N ALA A 53 14.52 -6.07 0.38
CA ALA A 53 13.30 -6.56 -0.28
C ALA A 53 13.58 -7.09 -1.69
N ILE A 54 14.45 -6.42 -2.43
CA ILE A 54 14.92 -6.89 -3.75
C ILE A 54 15.67 -8.21 -3.62
N GLY A 55 16.69 -8.27 -2.77
CA GLY A 55 17.47 -9.50 -2.56
C GLY A 55 16.61 -10.68 -2.08
N ALA A 56 15.66 -10.43 -1.18
CA ALA A 56 14.71 -11.45 -0.74
C ALA A 56 13.86 -11.97 -1.90
N ARG A 57 13.36 -11.07 -2.75
CA ARG A 57 12.59 -11.41 -3.93
C ARG A 57 13.39 -12.25 -4.93
N ASP A 58 14.63 -11.87 -5.17
CA ASP A 58 15.42 -12.42 -6.28
C ASP A 58 16.09 -13.73 -5.87
N ILE A 59 16.57 -13.80 -4.62
CA ILE A 59 17.37 -14.94 -4.13
C ILE A 59 16.49 -15.93 -3.37
N LEU A 60 15.69 -15.45 -2.40
CA LEU A 60 14.88 -16.34 -1.56
C LEU A 60 13.65 -16.84 -2.31
N LEU A 61 12.94 -15.93 -2.98
CA LEU A 61 11.72 -16.27 -3.71
C LEU A 61 11.98 -16.71 -5.15
N LYS A 62 13.21 -16.50 -5.66
CA LYS A 62 13.62 -16.83 -7.04
C LYS A 62 12.63 -16.26 -8.07
N GLU A 63 12.09 -15.08 -7.81
CA GLU A 63 11.16 -14.46 -8.74
C GLU A 63 11.90 -13.95 -9.97
N ASP A 64 11.37 -14.28 -11.14
CA ASP A 64 11.90 -13.80 -12.40
C ASP A 64 11.55 -12.30 -12.58
N HIS A 65 12.57 -11.43 -12.58
CA HIS A 65 12.41 -9.99 -12.81
C HIS A 65 11.72 -9.64 -14.12
N SER A 66 11.76 -10.53 -15.12
CA SER A 66 11.03 -10.31 -16.38
C SER A 66 9.52 -10.40 -16.20
N LYS A 67 9.05 -11.04 -15.12
CA LYS A 67 7.64 -11.18 -14.74
C LYS A 67 7.15 -10.09 -13.78
N VAL A 68 7.85 -8.95 -13.68
CA VAL A 68 7.32 -7.76 -12.99
C VAL A 68 5.98 -7.31 -13.59
N LYS A 69 5.71 -7.65 -14.85
CA LYS A 69 4.35 -7.64 -15.42
C LYS A 69 3.63 -8.95 -15.12
N SER A 70 3.43 -9.25 -13.85
CA SER A 70 2.45 -10.26 -13.46
C SER A 70 1.12 -9.84 -14.06
N ARG A 71 0.53 -10.68 -14.93
CA ARG A 71 -0.81 -10.44 -15.52
C ARG A 71 -1.82 -10.04 -14.45
N ASN A 72 -1.67 -10.54 -13.23
CA ASN A 72 -2.53 -10.22 -12.10
C ASN A 72 -2.30 -8.79 -11.59
N PHE A 73 -1.06 -8.32 -11.51
CA PHE A 73 -0.76 -6.94 -11.12
C PHE A 73 -1.25 -5.93 -12.16
N GLN A 74 -1.11 -6.25 -13.45
CA GLN A 74 -1.68 -5.41 -14.52
C GLN A 74 -3.21 -5.38 -14.48
N ARG A 75 -3.85 -6.52 -14.21
CA ARG A 75 -5.31 -6.58 -14.01
C ARG A 75 -5.76 -5.71 -12.82
N LEU A 76 -5.08 -5.81 -11.68
CA LEU A 76 -5.35 -5.00 -10.49
C LEU A 76 -5.21 -3.50 -10.79
N TYR A 77 -4.18 -3.12 -11.54
CA TYR A 77 -3.99 -1.73 -11.98
C TYR A 77 -5.13 -1.24 -12.88
N VAL A 78 -5.53 -2.03 -13.89
CA VAL A 78 -6.65 -1.69 -14.78
C VAL A 78 -7.97 -1.62 -14.00
N VAL A 79 -8.24 -2.57 -13.10
CA VAL A 79 -9.44 -2.57 -12.26
C VAL A 79 -9.48 -1.33 -11.38
N LYS A 80 -8.37 -0.95 -10.75
CA LYS A 80 -8.29 0.28 -9.94
C LYS A 80 -8.58 1.52 -10.78
N GLN A 81 -7.98 1.63 -11.96
CA GLN A 81 -8.23 2.78 -12.84
C GLN A 81 -9.67 2.83 -13.34
N ALA A 82 -10.24 1.69 -13.75
CA ALA A 82 -11.65 1.59 -14.16
C ALA A 82 -12.60 1.96 -13.02
N THR A 83 -12.30 1.52 -11.79
CA THR A 83 -13.06 1.85 -10.60
C THR A 83 -13.05 3.36 -10.34
N ASN A 84 -11.87 4.00 -10.42
CA ASN A 84 -11.76 5.45 -10.25
C ASN A 84 -12.55 6.24 -11.30
N VAL A 85 -12.49 5.82 -12.58
CA VAL A 85 -13.27 6.44 -13.66
C VAL A 85 -14.76 6.26 -13.45
N LEU A 86 -15.20 5.07 -13.03
CA LEU A 86 -16.60 4.79 -12.74
C LEU A 86 -17.13 5.70 -11.62
N PHE A 87 -16.37 5.89 -10.54
CA PHE A 87 -16.74 6.82 -9.47
C PHE A 87 -16.80 8.27 -9.95
N ALA A 88 -15.86 8.70 -10.79
CA ALA A 88 -15.87 10.06 -11.35
C ALA A 88 -17.09 10.30 -12.25
N VAL A 89 -17.43 9.34 -13.12
CA VAL A 89 -18.62 9.42 -13.98
C VAL A 89 -19.91 9.39 -13.16
N ALA A 90 -19.99 8.52 -12.15
CA ALA A 90 -21.13 8.46 -11.25
C ALA A 90 -21.32 9.80 -10.50
N ALA A 91 -20.24 10.38 -9.99
CA ALA A 91 -20.28 11.69 -9.34
C ALA A 91 -20.74 12.79 -10.29
N TRP A 92 -20.22 12.82 -11.52
CA TRP A 92 -20.64 13.79 -12.54
C TRP A 92 -22.12 13.64 -12.89
N LYS A 93 -22.61 12.42 -13.07
CA LYS A 93 -24.03 12.16 -13.35
C LYS A 93 -24.95 12.54 -12.20
N LEU A 94 -24.53 12.32 -10.95
CA LEU A 94 -25.31 12.73 -9.78
C LEU A 94 -25.44 14.25 -9.70
N LEU A 95 -24.38 15.00 -10.02
CA LEU A 95 -24.41 16.46 -10.07
C LEU A 95 -25.34 16.97 -11.18
N ASP A 96 -25.29 16.38 -12.37
CA ASP A 96 -26.16 16.76 -13.50
C ASP A 96 -27.63 16.35 -13.32
N MET A 97 -27.92 15.37 -12.46
CA MET A 97 -29.27 14.86 -12.24
C MET A 97 -30.15 15.85 -11.47
N GLY A 98 -29.58 16.67 -10.58
CA GLY A 98 -30.33 17.68 -9.80
C GLY A 98 -31.10 18.68 -10.67
N PRO A 99 -30.43 19.41 -11.59
CA PRO A 99 -31.11 20.35 -12.50
C PRO A 99 -32.10 19.68 -13.45
N THR A 100 -31.83 18.43 -13.84
CA THR A 100 -32.71 17.66 -14.73
C THR A 100 -34.01 17.28 -14.04
N LEU A 101 -33.95 16.84 -12.78
CA LEU A 101 -35.13 16.54 -11.97
C LEU A 101 -35.94 17.80 -11.67
N TRP A 102 -35.29 18.94 -11.43
CA TRP A 102 -35.98 20.22 -11.25
C TRP A 102 -36.76 20.64 -12.50
N ARG A 103 -36.17 20.51 -13.69
CA ARG A 103 -36.85 20.78 -14.97
C ARG A 103 -38.02 19.85 -15.24
N LEU A 104 -37.89 18.56 -14.91
CA LEU A 104 -38.97 17.59 -15.02
C LEU A 104 -40.11 17.89 -14.04
N TRP A 105 -39.78 18.34 -12.83
CA TRP A 105 -40.76 18.78 -11.83
C TRP A 105 -41.53 20.01 -12.31
N GLU A 106 -40.85 21.04 -12.83
CA GLU A 106 -41.51 22.22 -13.43
C GLU A 106 -42.45 21.82 -14.56
N TYR A 107 -41.98 20.97 -15.49
CA TYR A 107 -42.82 20.47 -16.59
C TYR A 107 -44.07 19.72 -16.11
N MET A 108 -43.92 18.84 -15.11
CA MET A 108 -45.07 18.13 -14.54
C MET A 108 -46.01 19.09 -13.81
N ALA A 109 -45.49 20.02 -13.02
CA ALA A 109 -46.30 21.01 -12.31
C ALA A 109 -47.12 21.87 -13.29
N ASP A 110 -46.53 22.31 -14.40
CA ASP A 110 -47.19 23.10 -15.44
C ASP A 110 -48.25 22.31 -16.22
N THR A 111 -48.00 21.02 -16.46
CA THR A 111 -48.95 20.15 -17.18
C THR A 111 -50.15 19.76 -16.31
N VAL A 112 -49.94 19.69 -15.00
CA VAL A 112 -50.91 19.25 -14.01
C VAL A 112 -51.71 20.44 -13.43
N ALA A 113 -51.13 21.65 -13.37
CA ALA A 113 -51.82 22.87 -12.93
C ALA A 113 -53.18 23.17 -13.60
N PRO A 114 -53.39 23.00 -14.92
CA PRO A 114 -54.66 23.30 -15.56
C PRO A 114 -55.79 22.29 -15.29
N THR A 115 -55.51 21.10 -14.73
CA THR A 115 -56.55 20.08 -14.46
C THR A 115 -57.17 20.19 -13.06
N PHE A 116 -56.58 20.97 -12.15
CA PHE A 116 -57.10 21.20 -10.79
C PHE A 116 -57.79 22.56 -10.60
N ALA A 117 -57.88 23.37 -11.66
CA ALA A 117 -58.50 24.70 -11.66
C ALA A 117 -59.96 24.70 -12.16
N GLY A 118 -60.60 23.53 -12.27
CA GLY A 118 -61.99 23.33 -12.67
C GLY A 118 -62.88 22.90 -11.52
#